data_AF-A0AA40KBS6-F1
#
_entry.id   AF-A0AA40KBS6-F1
#
_cell.length_a   1.000
_cell.length_b   1.000
_cell.length_c   1.000
_cell.angle_alpha   90.00
_cell.angle_beta   90.00
_cell.angle_gamma   90.00
#
_symmetry.space_group_name_H-M   'P 1'
#
loop_
_entity.id
_entity.type
_entity.pdbx_description
1 polymer ?
#
loop_
_entity_poly.entity_id
_entity_poly.type
_entity_poly.pdbx_seq_one_letter_code
_entity_poly.pdbx_strand_id
1 'polypeptide(L)'
;MANATFSDGLPPLPTYETRPMPDLLPFISDFWLSLIAPHVAYWVMSMFFHVIDVYDLFPHYRLHTPEEITQRNLATRFQVARDVVLEQILQVFTATVLSLTEPQQQTGMEDYEVAVWATRIRLAQRSLPSLLSVLGLNATAISKNMASSHPLIAGALAGGHYPFLTTQLDGVSGVQVPAFAIWEMMVAKAVYWFIIPLIQVLFAIFFLDTWQYFWHRAMHVNKWMYTHWHARHHRLYVPYAYGALYNHPIEGFLLDTLGASLAYKASFMTPRYGMFFFVGSTMKTVDDHCGYSLPWDPLQRISSNNAAYHDIHHQSWGIKANFSQPFLTFWDRLLGTMWKGDANSKYERTRISAAKKSKAPAPTPNGKAAPSPVANGKATAPSPLANGKARARLQQNGKAVAQR
;
A
#
# COMPACT_ATOMS: atom_id res chain seq x y z
N MET A 1 -29.93 5.10 31.11
CA MET A 1 -29.27 5.22 32.42
C MET A 1 -28.49 3.94 32.68
N ALA A 2 -27.15 3.99 32.62
CA ALA A 2 -26.29 2.85 32.92
C ALA A 2 -25.27 3.26 33.98
N ASN A 3 -25.45 2.68 35.17
CA ASN A 3 -24.53 2.50 36.29
C ASN A 3 -23.36 3.49 36.46
N ALA A 4 -23.60 4.52 37.27
CA ALA A 4 -22.55 5.25 37.99
C ALA A 4 -21.94 4.32 39.07
N THR A 5 -21.10 3.38 38.64
CA THR A 5 -20.19 2.66 39.53
C THR A 5 -19.11 3.66 39.91
N PHE A 6 -19.27 4.35 41.05
CA PHE A 6 -18.21 5.17 41.65
C PHE A 6 -17.07 4.24 42.09
N SER A 7 -16.20 3.88 41.14
CA SER A 7 -14.97 3.18 41.47
C SER A 7 -13.91 4.21 41.89
N ASP A 8 -13.46 4.07 43.14
CA ASP A 8 -12.06 4.25 43.52
C ASP A 8 -11.37 5.56 43.07
N GLY A 9 -12.06 6.70 43.20
CA GLY A 9 -11.51 8.04 42.95
C GLY A 9 -11.30 8.42 41.48
N LEU A 10 -11.91 7.71 40.53
CA LEU A 10 -11.85 8.04 39.10
C LEU A 10 -12.89 9.11 38.72
N PRO A 11 -12.57 10.02 37.79
CA PRO A 11 -13.56 10.93 37.22
C PRO A 11 -14.69 10.16 36.52
N PRO A 12 -15.96 10.59 36.67
CA PRO A 12 -17.08 9.96 35.99
C PRO A 12 -17.00 10.18 34.48
N LEU A 13 -17.51 9.21 33.72
CA LEU A 13 -17.62 9.35 32.26
C LEU A 13 -18.80 10.25 31.89
N PRO A 14 -18.65 11.11 30.86
CA PRO A 14 -19.75 11.97 30.42
C PRO A 14 -20.88 11.15 29.81
N THR A 15 -22.13 11.59 29.96
CA THR A 15 -23.24 10.97 29.23
C THR A 15 -23.16 11.33 27.75
N TYR A 16 -23.71 10.46 26.90
CA TYR A 16 -23.74 10.67 25.45
C TYR A 16 -25.08 10.25 24.87
N GLU A 17 -25.40 10.81 23.71
CA GLU A 17 -26.50 10.37 22.87
C GLU A 17 -25.95 10.08 21.48
N THR A 18 -26.25 8.89 20.96
CA THR A 18 -25.82 8.50 19.62
C THR A 18 -26.82 8.98 18.58
N ARG A 19 -26.31 9.45 17.46
CA ARG A 19 -27.10 9.73 16.26
C ARG A 19 -26.38 9.25 15.01
N PRO A 20 -27.09 8.99 13.90
CA PRO A 20 -26.46 8.68 12.63
C PRO A 20 -25.47 9.77 12.23
N MET A 21 -24.29 9.36 11.76
CA MET A 21 -23.27 10.27 11.28
C MET A 21 -23.77 10.97 10.01
N PRO A 22 -23.79 12.32 9.97
CA PRO A 22 -24.27 13.05 8.79
C PRO A 22 -23.23 12.98 7.68
N ASP A 23 -23.65 12.76 6.43
CA ASP A 23 -22.77 12.62 5.25
C ASP A 23 -21.63 13.66 5.21
N LEU A 24 -20.45 13.24 4.73
CA LEU A 24 -19.26 14.09 4.70
C LEU A 24 -19.45 15.31 3.79
N LEU A 25 -20.18 15.13 2.69
CA LEU A 25 -20.50 16.19 1.73
C LEU A 25 -22.02 16.38 1.66
N PRO A 26 -22.54 17.62 1.65
CA PRO A 26 -23.98 17.87 1.73
C PRO A 26 -24.76 17.46 0.47
N PHE A 27 -24.08 17.16 -0.64
CA PHE A 27 -24.69 16.89 -1.95
C PHE A 27 -24.56 15.43 -2.42
N ILE A 28 -23.88 14.57 -1.66
CA ILE A 28 -23.69 13.16 -2.01
C ILE A 28 -23.56 12.34 -0.73
N SER A 29 -24.30 11.23 -0.64
CA SER A 29 -24.20 10.38 0.54
C SER A 29 -22.85 9.68 0.61
N ASP A 30 -22.40 9.35 1.83
CA ASP A 30 -21.14 8.62 2.03
C ASP A 30 -21.10 7.30 1.26
N PHE A 31 -22.25 6.66 1.07
CA PHE A 31 -22.39 5.47 0.24
C PHE A 31 -21.96 5.72 -1.21
N TRP A 32 -22.50 6.75 -1.86
CA TRP A 32 -22.13 7.05 -3.26
C TRP A 32 -20.72 7.62 -3.36
N LEU A 33 -20.32 8.41 -2.37
CA LEU A 33 -18.99 9.00 -2.31
C LEU A 33 -17.91 7.92 -2.21
N SER A 34 -18.09 6.90 -1.36
CA SER A 34 -17.13 5.80 -1.21
C SER A 34 -16.96 4.96 -2.47
N LEU A 35 -18.04 4.81 -3.26
CA LEU A 35 -18.04 4.08 -4.53
C LEU A 35 -17.34 4.84 -5.66
N ILE A 36 -17.36 6.17 -5.65
CA ILE A 36 -16.92 7.02 -6.77
C ILE A 36 -15.57 7.67 -6.51
N ALA A 37 -15.24 8.01 -5.26
CA ALA A 37 -14.05 8.80 -4.92
C ALA A 37 -12.73 8.14 -5.36
N PRO A 38 -12.47 6.83 -5.16
CA PRO A 38 -11.23 6.20 -5.62
C PRO A 38 -11.06 6.31 -7.14
N HIS A 39 -12.16 6.19 -7.90
CA HIS A 39 -12.17 6.24 -9.37
C HIS A 39 -11.96 7.65 -9.90
N VAL A 40 -12.57 8.64 -9.25
CA VAL A 40 -12.30 10.06 -9.55
C VAL A 40 -10.83 10.36 -9.29
N ALA A 41 -10.29 9.94 -8.14
CA ALA A 41 -8.87 10.12 -7.83
C ALA A 41 -7.97 9.43 -8.87
N TYR A 42 -8.30 8.20 -9.26
CA TYR A 42 -7.61 7.46 -10.32
C TYR A 42 -7.51 8.28 -11.61
N TRP A 43 -8.65 8.76 -12.13
CA TRP A 43 -8.69 9.45 -13.41
C TRP A 43 -8.11 10.86 -13.33
N VAL A 44 -8.35 11.61 -12.25
CA VAL A 44 -7.75 12.93 -12.05
C VAL A 44 -6.22 12.84 -12.05
N MET A 45 -5.66 11.93 -11.25
CA MET A 45 -4.22 11.74 -11.17
C MET A 45 -3.63 11.19 -12.47
N SER A 46 -4.33 10.25 -13.10
CA SER A 46 -3.92 9.70 -14.39
C SER A 46 -3.88 10.76 -15.48
N MET A 47 -4.88 11.65 -15.54
CA MET A 47 -4.94 12.72 -16.52
C MET A 47 -3.93 13.82 -16.21
N PHE A 48 -3.63 14.09 -14.94
CA PHE A 48 -2.55 14.99 -14.56
C PHE A 48 -1.21 14.55 -15.15
N PHE A 49 -0.81 13.29 -14.96
CA PHE A 49 0.42 12.76 -15.56
C PHE A 49 0.32 12.62 -17.09
N HIS A 50 -0.86 12.34 -17.63
CA HIS A 50 -1.05 12.34 -19.08
C HIS A 50 -0.82 13.72 -19.70
N VAL A 51 -1.29 14.79 -19.05
CA VAL A 51 -1.02 16.18 -19.45
C VAL A 51 0.48 16.48 -19.38
N ILE A 52 1.15 16.11 -18.29
CA ILE A 52 2.62 16.25 -18.18
C ILE A 52 3.32 15.58 -19.37
N ASP A 53 2.86 14.38 -19.74
CA ASP A 53 3.46 13.60 -20.82
C ASP A 53 3.22 14.19 -22.21
N VAL A 54 1.98 14.58 -22.51
CA VAL A 54 1.59 15.13 -23.82
C VAL A 54 2.24 16.48 -24.09
N TYR A 55 2.35 17.34 -23.07
CA TYR A 55 2.98 18.65 -23.20
C TYR A 55 4.47 18.65 -22.91
N ASP A 56 5.06 17.49 -22.61
CA ASP A 56 6.48 17.33 -22.31
C ASP A 56 6.98 18.32 -21.24
N LEU A 57 6.23 18.47 -20.13
CA LEU A 57 6.50 19.52 -19.14
C LEU A 57 7.78 19.25 -18.32
N PHE A 58 8.12 17.98 -18.13
CA PHE A 58 9.21 17.55 -17.22
C PHE A 58 10.09 16.44 -17.83
N PRO A 59 10.69 16.64 -19.01
CA PRO A 59 11.38 15.58 -19.76
C PRO A 59 12.59 15.01 -19.01
N HIS A 60 13.27 15.82 -18.20
CA HIS A 60 14.43 15.39 -17.41
C HIS A 60 14.11 14.37 -16.31
N TYR A 61 12.84 14.31 -15.90
CA TYR A 61 12.36 13.38 -14.86
C TYR A 61 11.63 12.17 -15.44
N ARG A 62 11.41 12.13 -16.76
CA ARG A 62 10.76 11.01 -17.45
C ARG A 62 11.71 9.81 -17.47
N LEU A 63 11.20 8.62 -17.15
CA LEU A 63 12.01 7.39 -17.09
C LEU A 63 12.39 6.86 -18.48
N HIS A 64 11.46 6.94 -19.44
CA HIS A 64 11.62 6.42 -20.81
C HIS A 64 11.36 7.50 -21.84
N THR A 65 11.93 7.35 -23.03
CA THR A 65 11.67 8.26 -24.17
C THR A 65 10.29 7.98 -24.82
N PRO A 66 9.67 8.97 -25.50
CA PRO A 66 8.43 8.76 -26.26
C PRO A 66 8.53 7.63 -27.30
N GLU A 67 9.70 7.44 -27.91
CA GLU A 67 9.96 6.34 -28.84
C GLU A 67 9.88 4.98 -28.13
N GLU A 68 10.43 4.85 -26.92
CA GLU A 68 10.33 3.64 -26.12
C GLU A 68 8.89 3.33 -25.75
N ILE A 69 8.13 4.34 -25.31
CA ILE A 69 6.69 4.19 -24.97
C ILE A 69 5.92 3.62 -26.16
N THR A 70 6.15 4.16 -27.36
CA THR A 70 5.42 3.78 -28.58
C THR A 70 5.85 2.41 -29.11
N GLN A 71 7.14 2.05 -28.98
CA GLN A 71 7.69 0.84 -29.60
C GLN A 71 7.61 -0.41 -28.73
N ARG A 72 7.58 -0.26 -27.40
CA ARG A 72 7.76 -1.38 -26.46
C ARG A 72 6.44 -1.88 -25.86
N ASN A 73 5.45 -1.01 -25.72
CA ASN A 73 4.14 -1.39 -25.20
C ASN A 73 3.38 -2.23 -26.23
N LEU A 74 2.90 -3.39 -25.79
CA LEU A 74 2.19 -4.36 -26.64
C LEU A 74 0.66 -4.24 -26.52
N ALA A 75 0.17 -3.46 -25.56
CA ALA A 75 -1.25 -3.17 -25.40
C ALA A 75 -1.61 -1.84 -26.07
N THR A 76 -2.74 -1.81 -26.78
CA THR A 76 -3.27 -0.56 -27.32
C THR A 76 -3.93 0.25 -26.20
N ARG A 77 -3.96 1.58 -26.34
CA ARG A 77 -4.65 2.46 -25.36
C ARG A 77 -6.12 2.07 -25.16
N PHE A 78 -6.80 1.60 -26.20
CA PHE A 78 -8.17 1.10 -26.09
C PHE A 78 -8.27 -0.17 -25.24
N GLN A 79 -7.35 -1.13 -25.42
CA GLN A 79 -7.30 -2.33 -24.57
C GLN A 79 -7.06 -1.97 -23.11
N VAL A 80 -6.18 -0.99 -22.86
CA VAL A 80 -5.92 -0.48 -21.52
C VAL A 80 -7.16 0.16 -20.92
N ALA A 81 -7.77 1.13 -21.60
CA ALA A 81 -8.96 1.81 -21.11
C ALA A 81 -10.12 0.84 -20.83
N ARG A 82 -10.35 -0.13 -21.73
CA ARG A 82 -11.38 -1.16 -21.55
C ARG A 82 -11.15 -1.98 -20.29
N ASP A 83 -9.93 -2.50 -20.11
CA ASP A 83 -9.63 -3.39 -18.99
C ASP A 83 -9.64 -2.61 -17.66
N VAL A 84 -9.16 -1.36 -17.64
CA VAL A 84 -9.29 -0.47 -16.47
C VAL A 84 -10.76 -0.25 -16.09
N VAL A 85 -11.65 0.00 -17.07
CA VAL A 85 -13.08 0.15 -16.80
C VAL A 85 -13.70 -1.15 -16.25
N LEU A 86 -13.27 -2.31 -16.76
CA LEU A 86 -13.73 -3.60 -16.23
C LEU A 86 -13.31 -3.80 -14.77
N GLU A 87 -12.07 -3.46 -14.41
CA GLU A 87 -11.64 -3.51 -13.00
C GLU A 87 -12.39 -2.52 -12.13
N GLN A 88 -12.64 -1.31 -12.64
CA GLN A 88 -13.40 -0.30 -11.93
C GLN A 88 -14.85 -0.74 -11.65
N ILE A 89 -15.50 -1.44 -12.59
CA ILE A 89 -16.82 -2.04 -12.38
C ILE A 89 -16.76 -3.07 -11.24
N LEU A 90 -15.73 -3.91 -11.21
CA LEU A 90 -15.55 -4.91 -10.16
C LEU A 90 -15.25 -4.29 -8.78
N GLN A 91 -14.46 -3.22 -8.76
CA GLN A 91 -14.22 -2.41 -7.57
C GLN A 91 -15.50 -1.77 -7.05
N VAL A 92 -16.33 -1.17 -7.92
CA VAL A 92 -17.64 -0.59 -7.53
C VAL A 92 -18.56 -1.68 -6.98
N PHE A 93 -18.62 -2.86 -7.61
CA PHE A 93 -19.40 -3.98 -7.11
C PHE A 93 -18.93 -4.40 -5.71
N THR A 94 -17.62 -4.57 -5.51
CA THR A 94 -17.06 -4.97 -4.21
C THR A 94 -17.27 -3.89 -3.15
N ALA A 95 -17.07 -2.62 -3.48
CA ALA A 95 -17.34 -1.48 -2.60
C ALA A 95 -18.83 -1.38 -2.22
N THR A 96 -19.74 -1.71 -3.14
CA THR A 96 -21.18 -1.79 -2.87
C THR A 96 -21.46 -2.87 -1.83
N VAL A 97 -20.96 -4.10 -2.05
CA VAL A 97 -21.13 -5.20 -1.09
C VAL A 97 -20.55 -4.83 0.27
N LEU A 98 -19.32 -4.29 0.29
CA LEU A 98 -18.65 -3.86 1.50
C LEU A 98 -19.50 -2.84 2.26
N SER A 99 -19.93 -1.77 1.60
CA SER A 99 -20.73 -0.69 2.19
C SER A 99 -22.08 -1.17 2.71
N LEU A 100 -22.75 -2.08 2.00
CA LEU A 100 -24.02 -2.66 2.46
C LEU A 100 -23.87 -3.59 3.68
N THR A 101 -22.67 -4.11 3.92
CA THR A 101 -22.37 -4.93 5.11
C THR A 101 -21.84 -4.13 6.30
N GLU A 102 -21.61 -2.82 6.13
CA GLU A 102 -21.17 -1.96 7.23
C GLU A 102 -22.38 -1.51 8.07
N PRO A 103 -22.27 -1.53 9.41
CA PRO A 103 -23.26 -0.88 10.24
C PRO A 103 -23.27 0.64 9.96
N GLN A 104 -24.45 1.24 10.06
CA GLN A 104 -24.57 2.69 9.92
C GLN A 104 -23.70 3.39 10.98
N GLN A 105 -22.78 4.23 10.52
CA GLN A 105 -21.91 4.99 11.40
C GLN A 105 -22.72 5.89 12.33
N GLN A 106 -22.35 5.90 13.60
CA GLN A 106 -22.95 6.76 14.63
C GLN A 106 -21.90 7.77 15.11
N THR A 107 -22.37 8.91 15.61
CA THR A 107 -21.57 9.99 16.23
C THR A 107 -22.24 10.45 17.52
N GLY A 108 -21.54 11.22 18.35
CA GLY A 108 -22.02 11.73 19.64
C GLY A 108 -21.38 11.05 20.85
N MET A 109 -20.51 10.05 20.63
CA MET A 109 -19.79 9.32 21.69
C MET A 109 -18.36 9.81 21.91
N GLU A 110 -17.90 10.82 21.15
CA GLU A 110 -16.48 11.18 21.06
C GLU A 110 -15.91 11.61 22.41
N ASP A 111 -16.62 12.46 23.17
CA ASP A 111 -16.18 12.89 24.50
C ASP A 111 -16.18 11.75 25.51
N TYR A 112 -17.14 10.82 25.39
CA TYR A 112 -17.18 9.61 26.20
C TYR A 112 -16.00 8.69 25.90
N GLU A 113 -15.71 8.42 24.63
CA GLU A 113 -14.60 7.55 24.22
C GLU A 113 -13.23 8.16 24.58
N VAL A 114 -13.07 9.48 24.46
CA VAL A 114 -11.89 10.21 24.96
C VAL A 114 -11.79 10.07 26.48
N ALA A 115 -12.87 10.23 27.24
CA ALA A 115 -12.86 10.05 28.68
C ALA A 115 -12.52 8.61 29.09
N VAL A 116 -12.98 7.60 28.33
CA VAL A 116 -12.58 6.20 28.52
C VAL A 116 -11.06 6.03 28.38
N TRP A 117 -10.44 6.68 27.39
CA TRP A 117 -8.97 6.69 27.26
C TRP A 117 -8.28 7.43 28.40
N ALA A 118 -8.84 8.56 28.86
CA ALA A 118 -8.32 9.27 30.02
C ALA A 118 -8.38 8.40 31.30
N THR A 119 -9.45 7.62 31.48
CA THR A 119 -9.54 6.60 32.54
C THR A 119 -8.46 5.55 32.42
N ARG A 120 -8.20 5.02 31.22
CA ARG A 120 -7.13 4.04 30.98
C ARG A 120 -5.76 4.62 31.29
N ILE A 121 -5.51 5.87 30.92
CA ILE A 121 -4.27 6.60 31.24
C ILE A 121 -4.12 6.73 32.76
N ARG A 122 -5.15 7.23 33.46
CA ARG A 122 -5.19 7.35 34.92
C ARG A 122 -4.93 6.03 35.63
N LEU A 123 -5.53 4.94 35.14
CA LEU A 123 -5.30 3.59 35.66
C LEU A 123 -3.87 3.13 35.41
N ALA A 124 -3.32 3.37 34.22
CA ALA A 124 -1.92 3.05 33.91
C ALA A 124 -0.95 3.83 34.81
N GLN A 125 -1.26 5.08 35.18
CA GLN A 125 -0.45 5.86 36.10
C GLN A 125 -0.30 5.21 37.48
N ARG A 126 -1.27 4.40 37.94
CA ARG A 126 -1.18 3.71 39.23
C ARG A 126 0.05 2.79 39.31
N SER A 127 0.61 2.37 38.18
CA SER A 127 1.85 1.59 38.11
C SER A 127 3.14 2.42 38.26
N LEU A 128 3.07 3.74 38.05
CA LEU A 128 4.25 4.61 38.03
C LEU A 128 5.08 4.59 39.33
N PRO A 129 4.49 4.65 40.55
CA PRO A 129 5.26 4.55 41.78
C PRO A 129 6.06 3.26 41.87
N SER A 130 5.44 2.14 41.50
CA SER A 130 6.08 0.82 41.50
C SER A 130 7.20 0.75 40.46
N LEU A 131 6.99 1.25 39.24
CA LEU A 131 8.02 1.31 38.20
C LEU A 131 9.23 2.16 38.61
N LEU A 132 9.00 3.31 39.24
CA LEU A 132 10.07 4.16 39.75
C LEU A 132 10.83 3.51 40.91
N SER A 133 10.14 2.74 41.76
CA SER A 133 10.79 2.03 42.86
C SER A 133 11.80 0.97 42.38
N VAL A 134 11.55 0.32 41.23
CA VAL A 134 12.50 -0.59 40.58
C VAL A 134 13.80 0.13 40.18
N LEU A 135 13.72 1.42 39.87
CA LEU A 135 14.87 2.27 39.56
C LEU A 135 15.50 2.91 40.81
N GLY A 136 15.08 2.51 42.02
CA GLY A 136 15.56 3.07 43.28
C GLY A 136 14.96 4.44 43.64
N LEU A 137 13.92 4.89 42.92
CA LEU A 137 13.29 6.19 43.14
C LEU A 137 12.04 6.05 44.02
N ASN A 138 12.01 6.76 45.15
CA ASN A 138 10.83 6.83 46.02
C ASN A 138 9.84 7.89 45.50
N ALA A 139 8.96 7.47 44.59
CA ALA A 139 7.97 8.33 43.95
C ALA A 139 7.07 9.07 44.95
N THR A 140 6.69 8.42 46.06
CA THR A 140 5.87 9.02 47.12
C THR A 140 6.60 10.17 47.82
N ALA A 141 7.89 10.00 48.13
CA ALA A 141 8.70 11.06 48.73
C ALA A 141 8.89 12.25 47.77
N ILE A 142 9.18 11.97 46.49
CA ILE A 142 9.33 13.00 45.46
C ILE A 142 8.00 13.75 45.26
N SER A 143 6.89 13.02 45.17
CA SER A 143 5.53 13.58 45.07
C SER A 143 5.25 14.57 46.21
N LYS A 144 5.51 14.17 47.46
CA LYS A 144 5.30 15.03 48.64
C LYS A 144 6.13 16.31 48.59
N ASN A 145 7.39 16.23 48.14
CA ASN A 145 8.28 17.39 48.03
C ASN A 145 7.84 18.35 46.91
N MET A 146 7.20 17.84 45.86
CA MET A 146 6.75 18.64 44.71
C MET A 146 5.31 19.15 44.85
N ALA A 147 4.54 18.67 45.83
CA ALA A 147 3.10 18.93 45.92
C ALA A 147 2.72 20.43 45.96
N SER A 148 3.55 21.27 46.58
CA SER A 148 3.29 22.72 46.68
C SER A 148 3.66 23.51 45.43
N SER A 149 4.73 23.12 44.73
CA SER A 149 5.25 23.86 43.58
C SER A 149 4.75 23.31 42.24
N HIS A 150 4.51 22.01 42.16
CA HIS A 150 4.13 21.29 40.95
C HIS A 150 3.06 20.23 41.26
N PRO A 151 1.84 20.66 41.66
CA PRO A 151 0.79 19.76 42.14
C PRO A 151 0.37 18.69 41.11
N LEU A 152 0.38 19.01 39.82
CA LEU A 152 0.10 18.04 38.75
C LEU A 152 1.19 16.96 38.62
N ILE A 153 2.46 17.34 38.77
CA ILE A 153 3.56 16.36 38.73
C ILE A 153 3.51 15.48 39.99
N ALA A 154 3.24 16.09 41.14
CA ALA A 154 3.06 15.37 42.39
C ALA A 154 1.94 14.34 42.30
N GLY A 155 0.78 14.71 41.74
CA GLY A 155 -0.33 13.78 41.55
C GLY A 155 -0.01 12.64 40.58
N ALA A 156 0.71 12.91 39.49
CA ALA A 156 1.19 11.88 38.56
C ALA A 156 2.14 10.89 39.27
N LEU A 157 3.13 11.39 40.01
CA LEU A 157 4.07 10.60 40.81
C LEU A 157 3.38 9.82 41.94
N ALA A 158 2.25 10.30 42.44
CA ALA A 158 1.40 9.61 43.41
C ALA A 158 0.47 8.57 42.75
N GLY A 159 0.75 8.15 41.52
CA GLY A 159 -0.04 7.13 40.82
C GLY A 159 -1.37 7.64 40.25
N GLY A 160 -1.43 8.92 39.91
CA GLY A 160 -2.64 9.56 39.39
C GLY A 160 -3.61 10.03 40.48
N HIS A 161 -3.13 10.23 41.71
CA HIS A 161 -3.95 10.76 42.80
C HIS A 161 -3.90 12.30 42.80
N TYR A 162 -4.99 12.93 42.38
CA TYR A 162 -5.11 14.39 42.29
C TYR A 162 -6.24 14.91 43.22
N PRO A 163 -6.00 15.04 44.53
CA PRO A 163 -7.05 15.38 45.49
C PRO A 163 -7.64 16.79 45.29
N PHE A 164 -6.94 17.66 44.56
CA PHE A 164 -7.35 19.04 44.24
C PHE A 164 -8.09 19.16 42.90
N LEU A 165 -8.15 18.11 42.09
CA LEU A 165 -8.85 18.13 40.81
C LEU A 165 -10.27 17.59 40.98
N THR A 166 -11.22 18.50 41.13
CA THR A 166 -12.65 18.18 41.16
C THR A 166 -13.44 19.03 40.17
N THR A 167 -14.59 18.53 39.75
CA THR A 167 -15.58 19.25 38.93
C THR A 167 -16.98 19.00 39.49
N GLN A 168 -17.96 19.80 39.10
CA GLN A 168 -19.36 19.51 39.42
C GLN A 168 -19.95 18.49 38.43
N LEU A 169 -20.70 17.51 38.94
CA LEU A 169 -21.23 16.40 38.14
C LEU A 169 -22.28 16.84 37.10
N ASP A 170 -23.17 17.76 37.46
CA ASP A 170 -24.34 18.17 36.66
C ASP A 170 -24.60 19.68 36.69
N GLY A 171 -23.71 20.47 37.29
CA GLY A 171 -23.82 21.93 37.42
C GLY A 171 -25.00 22.44 38.25
N VAL A 172 -25.85 21.55 38.77
CA VAL A 172 -27.09 21.89 39.49
C VAL A 172 -27.09 21.33 40.91
N SER A 173 -26.56 20.13 41.12
CA SER A 173 -26.54 19.46 42.43
C SER A 173 -25.44 19.98 43.37
N GLY A 174 -24.44 20.70 42.85
CA GLY A 174 -23.27 21.14 43.59
C GLY A 174 -22.32 20.01 44.03
N VAL A 175 -22.60 18.76 43.67
CA VAL A 175 -21.79 17.59 44.05
C VAL A 175 -20.44 17.64 43.32
N GLN A 176 -19.36 17.74 44.10
CA GLN A 176 -17.99 17.69 43.60
C GLN A 176 -17.55 16.24 43.36
N VAL A 177 -17.05 15.98 42.16
CA VAL A 177 -16.53 14.68 41.73
C VAL A 177 -15.10 14.84 41.21
N PRO A 178 -14.26 13.79 41.23
CA PRO A 178 -12.91 13.88 40.68
C PRO A 178 -12.90 14.32 39.21
N ALA A 179 -11.86 15.05 38.81
CA ALA A 179 -11.65 15.49 37.43
C ALA A 179 -10.35 14.91 36.85
N PHE A 180 -10.30 14.81 35.51
CA PHE A 180 -9.07 14.50 34.80
C PHE A 180 -8.13 15.69 34.81
N ALA A 181 -6.84 15.44 34.91
CA ALA A 181 -5.83 16.45 34.64
C ALA A 181 -5.85 16.83 33.16
N ILE A 182 -5.50 18.09 32.86
CA ILE A 182 -5.49 18.61 31.48
C ILE A 182 -4.62 17.74 30.57
N TRP A 183 -3.44 17.33 31.05
CA TRP A 183 -2.52 16.51 30.28
C TRP A 183 -3.07 15.10 30.01
N GLU A 184 -3.87 14.51 30.91
CA GLU A 184 -4.53 13.21 30.70
C GLU A 184 -5.52 13.31 29.54
N MET A 185 -6.32 14.39 29.52
CA MET A 185 -7.26 14.65 28.44
C MET A 185 -6.54 14.95 27.12
N MET A 186 -5.41 15.66 27.14
CA MET A 186 -4.61 15.91 25.93
C MET A 186 -4.06 14.60 25.35
N VAL A 187 -3.50 13.73 26.20
CA VAL A 187 -2.99 12.41 25.76
C VAL A 187 -4.15 11.52 25.30
N ALA A 188 -5.29 11.51 26.00
CA ALA A 188 -6.46 10.75 25.59
C ALA A 188 -7.01 11.19 24.22
N LYS A 189 -7.10 12.51 23.99
CA LYS A 189 -7.46 13.07 22.68
C LYS A 189 -6.43 12.70 21.62
N ALA A 190 -5.14 12.76 21.94
CA ALA A 190 -4.08 12.34 21.02
C ALA A 190 -4.21 10.85 20.66
N VAL A 191 -4.47 9.99 21.64
CA VAL A 191 -4.70 8.56 21.44
C VAL A 191 -5.89 8.33 20.52
N TYR A 192 -7.03 8.95 20.85
CA TYR A 192 -8.28 8.77 20.13
C TYR A 192 -8.23 9.31 18.69
N TRP A 193 -7.85 10.57 18.52
CA TRP A 193 -7.94 11.27 17.22
C TRP A 193 -6.76 11.04 16.29
N PHE A 194 -5.58 10.67 16.81
CA PHE A 194 -4.36 10.57 16.01
C PHE A 194 -3.71 9.21 16.08
N ILE A 195 -3.40 8.70 17.28
CA ILE A 195 -2.59 7.48 17.43
C ILE A 195 -3.36 6.25 16.94
N ILE A 196 -4.63 6.09 17.31
CA ILE A 196 -5.44 4.95 16.83
C ILE A 196 -5.59 5.00 15.31
N PRO A 197 -6.10 6.08 14.68
CA PRO A 197 -6.18 6.16 13.22
C PRO A 197 -4.82 5.93 12.52
N LEU A 198 -3.73 6.46 13.07
CA LEU A 198 -2.38 6.25 12.52
C LEU A 198 -1.99 4.77 12.56
N ILE A 199 -2.17 4.09 13.70
CA ILE A 199 -1.90 2.65 13.83
C ILE A 199 -2.76 1.85 12.85
N GLN A 200 -4.03 2.20 12.68
CA GLN A 200 -4.92 1.54 11.73
C GLN A 200 -4.41 1.66 10.29
N VAL A 201 -4.01 2.86 9.85
CA VAL A 201 -3.46 3.05 8.49
C VAL A 201 -2.12 2.36 8.31
N LEU A 202 -1.21 2.46 9.27
CA LEU A 202 0.07 1.76 9.20
C LEU A 202 -0.11 0.24 9.14
N PHE A 203 -1.06 -0.30 9.90
CA PHE A 203 -1.41 -1.70 9.84
C PHE A 203 -2.05 -2.08 8.49
N ALA A 204 -2.97 -1.28 7.96
CA ALA A 204 -3.58 -1.53 6.66
C ALA A 204 -2.56 -1.48 5.51
N ILE A 205 -1.63 -0.52 5.53
CA ILE A 205 -0.50 -0.45 4.60
C ILE A 205 0.35 -1.71 4.69
N PHE A 206 0.76 -2.09 5.91
CA PHE A 206 1.55 -3.30 6.12
C PHE A 206 0.82 -4.56 5.62
N PHE A 207 -0.48 -4.68 5.91
CA PHE A 207 -1.30 -5.79 5.46
C PHE A 207 -1.39 -5.84 3.94
N LEU A 208 -1.71 -4.71 3.30
CA LEU A 208 -1.85 -4.62 1.85
C LEU A 208 -0.52 -4.93 1.14
N ASP A 209 0.59 -4.32 1.58
CA ASP A 209 1.92 -4.60 1.05
C ASP A 209 2.29 -6.09 1.17
N THR A 210 1.95 -6.70 2.31
CA THR A 210 2.16 -8.14 2.53
C THR A 210 1.35 -8.97 1.55
N TRP A 211 0.05 -8.68 1.44
CA TRP A 211 -0.86 -9.37 0.54
C TRP A 211 -0.39 -9.28 -0.91
N GLN A 212 -0.14 -8.06 -1.38
CA GLN A 212 0.26 -7.81 -2.75
C GLN A 212 1.63 -8.40 -3.04
N TYR A 213 2.62 -8.26 -2.16
CA TYR A 213 3.95 -8.83 -2.37
C TYR A 213 3.88 -10.36 -2.61
N PHE A 214 3.18 -11.10 -1.75
CA PHE A 214 3.15 -12.56 -1.87
C PHE A 214 2.38 -13.02 -3.10
N TRP A 215 1.25 -12.40 -3.42
CA TRP A 215 0.50 -12.74 -4.64
C TRP A 215 1.25 -12.34 -5.90
N HIS A 216 1.84 -11.15 -5.93
CA HIS A 216 2.62 -10.66 -7.06
C HIS A 216 3.81 -11.58 -7.34
N ARG A 217 4.59 -11.90 -6.30
CA ARG A 217 5.70 -12.85 -6.41
C ARG A 217 5.24 -14.24 -6.85
N ALA A 218 4.12 -14.73 -6.30
CA ALA A 218 3.55 -16.01 -6.72
C ALA A 218 3.19 -16.01 -8.21
N MET A 219 2.58 -14.92 -8.70
CA MET A 219 2.25 -14.75 -10.11
C MET A 219 3.48 -14.70 -11.02
N HIS A 220 4.63 -14.21 -10.55
CA HIS A 220 5.87 -14.25 -11.32
C HIS A 220 6.63 -15.57 -11.27
N VAL A 221 6.60 -16.26 -10.13
CA VAL A 221 7.34 -17.51 -9.93
C VAL A 221 6.58 -18.70 -10.48
N ASN A 222 5.25 -18.69 -10.40
CA ASN A 222 4.40 -19.72 -10.98
C ASN A 222 4.11 -19.42 -12.46
N LYS A 223 4.64 -20.26 -13.36
CA LYS A 223 4.48 -20.09 -14.81
C LYS A 223 3.01 -20.01 -15.24
N TRP A 224 2.12 -20.80 -14.65
CA TRP A 224 0.71 -20.82 -15.04
C TRP A 224 0.02 -19.50 -14.66
N MET A 225 0.25 -19.02 -13.43
CA MET A 225 -0.31 -17.74 -12.97
C MET A 225 0.23 -16.58 -13.80
N TYR A 226 1.54 -16.58 -14.10
CA TYR A 226 2.15 -15.59 -14.98
C TYR A 226 1.46 -15.55 -16.33
N THR A 227 1.41 -16.68 -17.05
CA THR A 227 0.95 -16.68 -18.45
C THR A 227 -0.53 -16.36 -18.59
N HIS A 228 -1.37 -16.73 -17.61
CA HIS A 228 -2.82 -16.55 -17.71
C HIS A 228 -3.32 -15.24 -17.09
N TRP A 229 -2.65 -14.74 -16.05
CA TRP A 229 -3.09 -13.54 -15.34
C TRP A 229 -2.09 -12.39 -15.58
N HIS A 230 -0.89 -12.51 -15.03
CA HIS A 230 0.00 -11.36 -14.83
C HIS A 230 0.78 -10.92 -16.08
N ALA A 231 0.98 -11.80 -17.06
CA ALA A 231 1.60 -11.45 -18.33
C ALA A 231 0.81 -10.39 -19.10
N ARG A 232 -0.50 -10.23 -18.82
CA ARG A 232 -1.30 -9.14 -19.39
C ARG A 232 -0.79 -7.79 -18.92
N HIS A 233 -0.58 -7.63 -17.62
CA HIS A 233 -0.05 -6.41 -17.02
C HIS A 233 1.30 -6.03 -17.62
N HIS A 234 2.20 -7.01 -17.73
CA HIS A 234 3.53 -6.86 -18.36
C HIS A 234 3.53 -6.67 -19.88
N ARG A 235 2.37 -6.55 -20.54
CA ARG A 235 2.31 -6.01 -21.91
C ARG A 235 2.61 -4.51 -21.95
N LEU A 236 2.55 -3.83 -20.80
CA LEU A 236 2.99 -2.44 -20.61
C LEU A 236 4.43 -2.38 -20.07
N TYR A 237 5.40 -2.69 -20.92
CA TYR A 237 6.83 -2.62 -20.58
C TYR A 237 7.32 -1.23 -20.16
N VAL A 238 6.64 -0.19 -20.63
CA VAL A 238 6.86 1.20 -20.23
C VAL A 238 5.56 1.67 -19.58
N PRO A 239 5.45 1.57 -18.24
CA PRO A 239 4.28 1.99 -17.48
C PRO A 239 3.92 3.45 -17.73
N TYR A 240 2.63 3.73 -17.66
CA TYR A 240 2.07 5.09 -17.66
C TYR A 240 0.83 5.13 -16.75
N ALA A 241 0.51 6.33 -16.24
CA ALA A 241 -0.43 6.52 -15.14
C ALA A 241 -1.81 5.85 -15.33
N TYR A 242 -2.50 6.12 -16.45
CA TYR A 242 -3.81 5.49 -16.75
C TYR A 242 -3.72 4.01 -17.15
N GLY A 243 -2.52 3.42 -17.15
CA GLY A 243 -2.28 1.99 -17.32
C GLY A 243 -2.14 1.24 -15.99
N ALA A 244 -2.20 1.93 -14.85
CA ALA A 244 -1.90 1.34 -13.55
C ALA A 244 -2.81 0.17 -13.13
N LEU A 245 -4.06 0.14 -13.62
CA LEU A 245 -5.02 -0.95 -13.40
C LEU A 245 -5.19 -1.82 -14.65
N TYR A 246 -4.22 -1.78 -15.58
CA TYR A 246 -4.23 -2.68 -16.73
C TYR A 246 -3.75 -4.06 -16.29
N ASN A 247 -4.65 -4.87 -15.76
CA ASN A 247 -4.38 -6.24 -15.37
C ASN A 247 -5.52 -7.17 -15.79
N HIS A 248 -5.41 -8.45 -15.44
CA HIS A 248 -6.45 -9.43 -15.70
C HIS A 248 -7.54 -9.34 -14.60
N PRO A 249 -8.85 -9.46 -14.89
CA PRO A 249 -9.95 -9.40 -13.91
C PRO A 249 -9.73 -10.18 -12.61
N ILE A 250 -9.27 -11.41 -12.74
CA ILE A 250 -8.96 -12.26 -11.58
C ILE A 250 -7.81 -11.69 -10.74
N GLU A 251 -6.79 -11.14 -11.36
CA GLU A 251 -5.66 -10.52 -10.68
C GLU A 251 -6.05 -9.18 -10.06
N GLY A 252 -6.70 -8.29 -10.80
CA GLY A 252 -7.18 -7.00 -10.27
C GLY A 252 -8.16 -7.18 -9.11
N PHE A 253 -8.98 -8.23 -9.15
CA PHE A 253 -9.77 -8.62 -7.99
C PHE A 253 -8.91 -9.11 -6.84
N LEU A 254 -8.09 -10.14 -7.06
CA LEU A 254 -7.40 -10.87 -6.00
C LEU A 254 -6.33 -10.01 -5.32
N LEU A 255 -5.53 -9.30 -6.11
CA LEU A 255 -4.36 -8.55 -5.66
C LEU A 255 -4.77 -7.16 -5.15
N ASP A 256 -5.58 -6.43 -5.92
CA ASP A 256 -5.94 -5.04 -5.61
C ASP A 256 -7.20 -4.97 -4.73
N THR A 257 -8.33 -5.40 -5.28
CA THR A 257 -9.65 -5.13 -4.71
C THR A 257 -9.88 -5.89 -3.40
N LEU A 258 -9.63 -7.19 -3.40
CA LEU A 258 -9.78 -8.06 -2.24
C LEU A 258 -8.70 -7.76 -1.19
N GLY A 259 -7.45 -7.56 -1.62
CA GLY A 259 -6.35 -7.20 -0.73
C GLY A 259 -6.63 -5.93 0.07
N ALA A 260 -7.05 -4.85 -0.62
CA ALA A 260 -7.38 -3.59 0.04
C ALA A 260 -8.63 -3.70 0.93
N SER A 261 -9.66 -4.45 0.50
CA SER A 261 -10.87 -4.67 1.29
C SER A 261 -10.59 -5.43 2.59
N LEU A 262 -9.72 -6.46 2.53
CA LEU A 262 -9.30 -7.20 3.72
C LEU A 262 -8.41 -6.35 4.64
N ALA A 263 -7.51 -5.54 4.09
CA ALA A 263 -6.71 -4.59 4.87
C ALA A 263 -7.59 -3.59 5.65
N TYR A 264 -8.60 -3.04 4.97
CA TYR A 264 -9.59 -2.13 5.57
C TYR A 264 -10.36 -2.81 6.72
N LYS A 265 -10.88 -4.03 6.51
CA LYS A 265 -11.60 -4.76 7.58
C LYS A 265 -10.68 -5.14 8.74
N ALA A 266 -9.49 -5.65 8.46
CA ALA A 266 -8.54 -6.11 9.48
C ALA A 266 -7.96 -4.97 10.33
N SER A 267 -7.93 -3.74 9.79
CA SER A 267 -7.49 -2.55 10.52
C SER A 267 -8.60 -1.91 11.37
N PHE A 268 -9.84 -2.43 11.32
CA PHE A 268 -11.00 -1.89 12.05
C PHE A 268 -11.24 -0.40 11.76
N MET A 269 -10.88 0.07 10.57
CA MET A 269 -11.18 1.43 10.17
C MET A 269 -12.68 1.66 10.07
N THR A 270 -13.09 2.88 10.33
CA THR A 270 -14.46 3.30 10.04
C THR A 270 -14.65 3.41 8.52
N PRO A 271 -15.86 3.23 7.96
CA PRO A 271 -16.12 3.40 6.52
C PRO A 271 -15.53 4.67 5.89
N ARG A 272 -15.67 5.84 6.55
CA ARG A 272 -15.04 7.10 6.09
C ARG A 272 -13.53 7.03 6.03
N TYR A 273 -12.91 6.44 7.04
CA TYR A 273 -11.45 6.33 7.06
C TYR A 273 -10.96 5.31 6.03
N GLY A 274 -11.72 4.23 5.82
CA GLY A 274 -11.55 3.29 4.71
C GLY A 274 -11.61 3.99 3.35
N MET A 275 -12.57 4.88 3.12
CA MET A 275 -12.64 5.67 1.88
C MET A 275 -11.35 6.45 1.61
N PHE A 276 -10.77 7.13 2.61
CA PHE A 276 -9.47 7.80 2.45
C PHE A 276 -8.33 6.81 2.17
N PHE A 277 -8.32 5.65 2.83
CA PHE A 277 -7.35 4.59 2.57
C PHE A 277 -7.44 4.05 1.14
N PHE A 278 -8.65 3.79 0.62
CA PHE A 278 -8.86 3.33 -0.76
C PHE A 278 -8.40 4.40 -1.76
N VAL A 279 -8.81 5.66 -1.58
CA VAL A 279 -8.37 6.78 -2.42
C VAL A 279 -6.84 6.90 -2.42
N GLY A 280 -6.21 6.90 -1.24
CA GLY A 280 -4.76 6.99 -1.10
C GLY A 280 -4.02 5.81 -1.75
N SER A 281 -4.54 4.60 -1.60
CA SER A 281 -3.98 3.39 -2.24
C SER A 281 -4.10 3.47 -3.76
N THR A 282 -5.24 3.90 -4.29
CA THR A 282 -5.44 4.10 -5.74
C THR A 282 -4.49 5.17 -6.29
N MET A 283 -4.37 6.30 -5.62
CA MET A 283 -3.40 7.34 -6.00
C MET A 283 -1.97 6.79 -6.01
N LYS A 284 -1.61 6.00 -4.99
CA LYS A 284 -0.28 5.38 -4.93
C LYS A 284 -0.02 4.41 -6.09
N THR A 285 -0.99 3.57 -6.43
CA THR A 285 -0.88 2.66 -7.59
C THR A 285 -0.69 3.43 -8.89
N VAL A 286 -1.40 4.54 -9.09
CA VAL A 286 -1.22 5.42 -10.27
C VAL A 286 0.16 6.08 -10.28
N ASP A 287 0.63 6.57 -9.14
CA ASP A 287 1.97 7.16 -8.99
C ASP A 287 3.08 6.17 -9.34
N ASP A 288 3.00 4.92 -8.86
CA ASP A 288 3.99 3.88 -9.18
C ASP A 288 4.08 3.54 -10.66
N HIS A 289 3.05 3.89 -11.43
CA HIS A 289 3.00 3.69 -12.87
C HIS A 289 3.14 4.99 -13.65
N CYS A 290 3.37 6.14 -13.00
CA CYS A 290 3.25 7.43 -13.68
C CYS A 290 4.28 7.67 -14.79
N GLY A 291 5.42 6.95 -14.76
CA GLY A 291 6.51 7.07 -15.72
C GLY A 291 7.47 8.23 -15.43
N TYR A 292 7.33 8.89 -14.28
CA TYR A 292 8.15 10.02 -13.85
C TYR A 292 8.73 9.80 -12.45
N SER A 293 9.98 10.19 -12.26
CA SER A 293 10.60 10.31 -10.94
C SER A 293 10.75 11.78 -10.56
N LEU A 294 9.66 12.37 -10.09
CA LEU A 294 9.62 13.79 -9.72
C LEU A 294 10.17 13.96 -8.29
N PRO A 295 11.15 14.85 -8.04
CA PRO A 295 11.80 14.95 -6.73
C PRO A 295 10.91 15.58 -5.65
N TRP A 296 9.78 16.19 -6.04
CA TRP A 296 8.78 16.80 -5.16
C TRP A 296 7.48 15.99 -5.05
N ASP A 297 7.40 14.79 -5.64
CA ASP A 297 6.20 13.96 -5.52
C ASP A 297 6.06 13.47 -4.07
N PRO A 298 5.01 13.88 -3.34
CA PRO A 298 4.87 13.51 -1.94
C PRO A 298 4.71 11.99 -1.76
N LEU A 299 4.03 11.29 -2.68
CA LEU A 299 3.81 9.85 -2.57
C LEU A 299 5.14 9.10 -2.71
N GLN A 300 5.96 9.44 -3.70
CA GLN A 300 7.29 8.83 -3.89
C GLN A 300 8.27 9.17 -2.76
N ARG A 301 8.03 10.24 -1.98
CA ARG A 301 8.90 10.69 -0.89
C ARG A 301 8.57 10.04 0.45
N ILE A 302 7.30 9.72 0.70
CA ILE A 302 6.86 9.09 1.94
C ILE A 302 6.84 7.55 1.86
N SER A 303 6.91 6.98 0.66
CA SER A 303 6.98 5.54 0.41
C SER A 303 8.40 5.13 -0.03
N SER A 304 8.75 3.86 0.16
CA SER A 304 10.03 3.35 -0.35
C SER A 304 9.91 2.73 -1.74
N ASN A 305 8.71 2.25 -2.12
CA ASN A 305 8.39 1.92 -3.50
C ASN A 305 7.97 3.20 -4.24
N ASN A 306 8.36 3.35 -5.49
CA ASN A 306 8.08 4.51 -6.35
C ASN A 306 8.11 4.11 -7.82
N ALA A 307 7.78 5.05 -8.70
CA ALA A 307 7.76 4.86 -10.14
C ALA A 307 9.05 4.23 -10.71
N ALA A 308 10.23 4.68 -10.27
CA ALA A 308 11.49 4.13 -10.78
C ALA A 308 11.76 2.70 -10.28
N TYR A 309 11.43 2.40 -9.03
CA TYR A 309 11.60 1.07 -8.45
C TYR A 309 10.66 0.05 -9.12
N HIS A 310 9.40 0.43 -9.33
CA HIS A 310 8.40 -0.39 -10.00
C HIS A 310 8.67 -0.50 -11.51
N ASP A 311 9.17 0.54 -12.17
CA ASP A 311 9.51 0.48 -13.59
C ASP A 311 10.57 -0.59 -13.89
N ILE A 312 11.59 -0.75 -13.03
CA ILE A 312 12.59 -1.83 -13.15
C ILE A 312 11.91 -3.19 -13.25
N HIS A 313 10.85 -3.43 -12.46
CA HIS A 313 10.10 -4.67 -12.45
C HIS A 313 9.40 -4.94 -13.80
N HIS A 314 8.85 -3.92 -14.44
CA HIS A 314 8.25 -4.02 -15.78
C HIS A 314 9.26 -4.27 -16.91
N GLN A 315 10.55 -4.09 -16.64
CA GLN A 315 11.58 -4.38 -17.63
C GLN A 315 11.81 -5.88 -17.77
N SER A 316 12.03 -6.35 -19.01
CA SER A 316 12.31 -7.77 -19.29
C SER A 316 13.50 -8.34 -18.51
N TRP A 317 14.46 -7.48 -18.15
CA TRP A 317 15.62 -7.83 -17.34
C TRP A 317 15.37 -7.75 -15.83
N GLY A 318 14.32 -7.05 -15.37
CA GLY A 318 13.98 -6.87 -13.96
C GLY A 318 12.71 -7.62 -13.50
N ILE A 319 12.01 -8.30 -14.41
CA ILE A 319 10.73 -9.02 -14.20
C ILE A 319 10.72 -10.11 -13.09
N LYS A 320 11.86 -10.44 -12.50
CA LYS A 320 11.97 -11.37 -11.36
C LYS A 320 12.53 -10.72 -10.10
N ALA A 321 12.45 -9.40 -10.03
CA ALA A 321 12.88 -8.59 -8.91
C ALA A 321 11.82 -7.53 -8.60
N ASN A 322 11.95 -6.87 -7.45
CA ASN A 322 11.13 -5.71 -7.05
C ASN A 322 9.62 -6.04 -7.03
N PHE A 323 9.21 -7.08 -6.32
CA PHE A 323 7.81 -7.51 -6.25
C PHE A 323 6.96 -6.67 -5.29
N SER A 324 7.57 -5.89 -4.39
CA SER A 324 6.81 -5.14 -3.38
C SER A 324 6.04 -3.99 -4.02
N GLN A 325 4.77 -3.90 -3.64
CA GLN A 325 3.83 -2.85 -4.02
C GLN A 325 2.66 -2.83 -3.02
N PRO A 326 1.95 -1.71 -2.84
CA PRO A 326 2.23 -0.42 -3.48
C PRO A 326 3.12 0.51 -2.64
N PHE A 327 3.27 0.34 -1.32
CA PHE A 327 3.92 1.36 -0.48
C PHE A 327 5.40 1.07 -0.18
N LEU A 328 5.71 -0.05 0.45
CA LEU A 328 7.04 -0.29 1.03
C LEU A 328 7.82 -1.40 0.29
N THR A 329 9.13 -1.25 0.18
CA THR A 329 10.03 -2.28 -0.39
C THR A 329 10.55 -3.27 0.65
N PHE A 330 9.92 -3.34 1.83
CA PHE A 330 10.42 -4.11 2.97
C PHE A 330 10.52 -5.60 2.65
N TRP A 331 9.51 -6.18 2.00
CA TRP A 331 9.49 -7.60 1.67
C TRP A 331 10.57 -8.00 0.68
N ASP A 332 10.84 -7.16 -0.33
CA ASP A 332 11.97 -7.41 -1.24
C ASP A 332 13.32 -7.38 -0.53
N ARG A 333 13.49 -6.48 0.45
CA ARG A 333 14.71 -6.43 1.28
C ARG A 333 14.85 -7.69 2.13
N LEU A 334 13.78 -8.05 2.83
CA LEU A 334 13.76 -9.18 3.75
C LEU A 334 14.00 -10.52 3.04
N LEU A 335 13.40 -10.70 1.85
CA LEU A 335 13.42 -11.95 1.11
C LEU A 335 14.43 -11.96 -0.06
N GLY A 336 15.23 -10.89 -0.19
CA GLY A 336 16.34 -10.80 -1.13
C GLY A 336 15.92 -10.73 -2.60
N THR A 337 14.74 -10.19 -2.91
CA THR A 337 14.19 -10.06 -4.27
C THR A 337 14.34 -8.65 -4.85
N MET A 338 15.08 -7.75 -4.19
CA MET A 338 15.47 -6.48 -4.79
C MET A 338 16.39 -6.67 -6.01
N TRP A 339 16.22 -5.84 -7.02
CA TRP A 339 17.14 -5.71 -8.14
C TRP A 339 18.53 -5.26 -7.66
N LYS A 340 19.59 -5.90 -8.19
CA LYS A 340 20.99 -5.66 -7.79
C LYS A 340 21.91 -5.23 -8.94
N GLY A 341 21.39 -5.19 -10.18
CA GLY A 341 22.19 -4.85 -11.35
C GLY A 341 22.28 -3.35 -11.61
N ASP A 342 23.10 -2.98 -12.58
CA ASP A 342 23.16 -1.61 -13.07
C ASP A 342 21.97 -1.32 -14.00
N ALA A 343 20.95 -0.65 -13.47
CA ALA A 343 19.77 -0.28 -14.24
C ALA A 343 20.07 0.80 -15.29
N ASN A 344 21.00 1.72 -15.01
CA ASN A 344 21.30 2.84 -15.91
C ASN A 344 21.86 2.35 -17.25
N SER A 345 22.82 1.43 -17.23
CA SER A 345 23.34 0.86 -18.49
C SER A 345 22.28 0.03 -19.24
N LYS A 346 21.30 -0.56 -18.55
CA LYS A 346 20.18 -1.27 -19.20
C LYS A 346 19.21 -0.31 -19.89
N TYR A 347 18.87 0.81 -19.24
CA TYR A 347 18.05 1.86 -19.85
C TYR A 347 18.77 2.50 -21.04
N GLU A 348 20.06 2.84 -20.91
CA GLU A 348 20.84 3.43 -22.00
C GLU A 348 20.87 2.52 -23.24
N ARG A 349 21.09 1.22 -23.06
CA ARG A 349 21.02 0.24 -24.16
C ARG A 349 19.66 0.21 -24.84
N THR A 350 18.59 0.29 -24.05
CA THR A 350 17.22 0.29 -24.55
C THR A 350 16.91 1.55 -25.36
N ARG A 351 17.31 2.73 -24.84
CA ARG A 351 17.21 4.03 -25.53
C ARG A 351 17.95 4.03 -26.86
N ILE A 352 19.19 3.54 -26.88
CA ILE A 352 19.99 3.44 -28.12
C ILE A 352 19.31 2.52 -29.13
N SER A 353 18.77 1.38 -28.68
CA SER A 353 18.05 0.44 -29.54
C SER A 353 16.79 1.06 -30.15
N ALA A 354 15.97 1.74 -29.33
CA ALA A 354 14.76 2.42 -29.78
C ALA A 354 15.07 3.55 -30.78
N ALA A 355 16.08 4.37 -30.49
CA ALA A 355 16.52 5.44 -31.38
C ALA A 355 17.04 4.91 -32.73
N LYS A 356 17.80 3.79 -32.72
CA LYS A 356 18.25 3.13 -33.95
C LYS A 356 17.08 2.61 -34.77
N LYS A 357 16.07 2.02 -34.12
CA LYS A 357 14.87 1.50 -34.79
C LYS A 357 14.03 2.62 -35.41
N SER A 358 13.88 3.76 -34.74
CA SER A 358 13.18 4.94 -35.29
C SER A 358 13.86 5.53 -36.52
N LYS A 359 15.21 5.45 -36.57
CA LYS A 359 16.01 5.99 -37.69
C LYS A 359 16.19 5.01 -38.86
N ALA A 360 15.77 3.74 -38.71
CA ALA A 360 15.88 2.75 -39.77
C ALA A 360 14.83 3.04 -40.87
N PRO A 361 15.20 2.96 -42.17
CA PRO A 361 14.24 3.14 -43.25
C PRO A 361 13.12 2.09 -43.15
N ALA A 362 11.88 2.53 -43.41
CA ALA A 362 10.72 1.65 -43.38
C ALA A 362 10.96 0.43 -44.30
N PRO A 363 10.60 -0.79 -43.87
CA PRO A 363 10.75 -1.96 -44.73
C PRO A 363 9.95 -1.75 -46.01
N THR A 364 10.61 -1.83 -47.16
CA THR A 364 9.97 -1.70 -48.47
C THR A 364 8.89 -2.78 -48.62
N PRO A 365 7.63 -2.42 -48.91
CA PRO A 365 6.58 -3.38 -49.17
C PRO A 365 6.75 -3.90 -50.59
N ASN A 366 7.67 -4.85 -50.77
CA ASN A 366 7.75 -5.86 -51.84
C ASN A 366 9.20 -6.30 -52.04
N GLY A 367 9.58 -7.38 -51.38
CA GLY A 367 10.71 -8.20 -51.77
C GLY A 367 10.24 -9.64 -51.85
N LYS A 368 9.72 -10.06 -53.02
CA LYS A 368 9.62 -11.48 -53.34
C LYS A 368 11.00 -12.08 -53.09
N ALA A 369 11.07 -13.10 -52.25
CA ALA A 369 12.28 -13.85 -52.00
C ALA A 369 12.88 -14.29 -53.35
N ALA A 370 14.07 -13.79 -53.66
CA ALA A 370 14.86 -14.32 -54.76
C ALA A 370 15.22 -15.79 -54.41
N PRO A 371 15.03 -16.76 -55.31
CA PRO A 371 15.41 -18.13 -55.05
C PRO A 371 16.94 -18.24 -55.01
N SER A 372 17.46 -18.87 -53.96
CA SER A 372 18.89 -19.20 -53.83
C SER A 372 19.36 -20.04 -55.03
N PRO A 373 20.58 -19.80 -55.56
CA PRO A 373 21.08 -20.58 -56.67
C PRO A 373 21.44 -22.01 -56.21
N VAL A 374 20.86 -22.98 -56.91
CA VAL A 374 21.15 -24.41 -56.81
C VAL A 374 22.57 -24.66 -57.31
N ALA A 375 23.44 -25.14 -56.44
CA ALA A 375 24.75 -25.66 -56.83
C ALA A 375 24.59 -27.12 -57.29
N ASN A 376 24.77 -27.34 -58.61
CA ASN A 376 24.92 -28.67 -59.20
C ASN A 376 26.30 -29.24 -58.85
N GLY A 377 26.33 -30.31 -58.05
CA GLY A 377 27.52 -31.12 -57.78
C GLY A 377 27.19 -32.61 -57.93
N LYS A 378 27.74 -33.23 -58.98
CA LYS A 378 27.53 -34.63 -59.39
C LYS A 378 27.94 -35.64 -58.32
N ALA A 379 27.16 -36.72 -58.27
CA ALA A 379 27.38 -37.92 -57.46
C ALA A 379 28.59 -38.74 -57.95
N THR A 380 29.34 -39.30 -57.00
CA THR A 380 30.01 -40.60 -57.12
C THR A 380 30.17 -41.21 -55.72
N ALA A 381 29.56 -42.37 -55.50
CA ALA A 381 29.89 -43.31 -54.43
C ALA A 381 30.61 -44.52 -55.08
N PRO A 382 31.40 -45.30 -54.32
CA PRO A 382 30.81 -46.45 -53.64
C PRO A 382 31.29 -46.71 -52.19
N SER A 383 30.47 -47.48 -51.48
CA SER A 383 30.54 -48.03 -50.11
C SER A 383 31.47 -49.28 -50.04
N PRO A 384 31.53 -50.11 -48.97
CA PRO A 384 31.05 -49.98 -47.56
C PRO A 384 32.05 -50.52 -46.50
N LEU A 385 31.66 -50.43 -45.21
CA LEU A 385 31.90 -51.34 -44.04
C LEU A 385 32.00 -50.47 -42.77
N ALA A 386 31.43 -50.76 -41.60
CA ALA A 386 30.45 -51.71 -41.11
C ALA A 386 30.09 -51.26 -39.67
N ASN A 387 28.87 -51.60 -39.22
CA ASN A 387 28.42 -51.78 -37.83
C ASN A 387 28.65 -50.64 -36.79
N GLY A 388 27.68 -50.24 -35.98
CA GLY A 388 26.36 -50.75 -35.68
C GLY A 388 25.92 -50.21 -34.31
N LYS A 389 24.59 -50.04 -34.12
CA LYS A 389 23.80 -50.09 -32.86
C LYS A 389 24.27 -49.24 -31.66
N ALA A 390 23.44 -48.67 -30.78
CA ALA A 390 22.02 -48.43 -30.66
C ALA A 390 21.85 -47.59 -29.37
N ARG A 391 20.85 -46.71 -29.36
CA ARG A 391 19.99 -46.24 -28.25
C ARG A 391 20.29 -46.63 -26.78
N ALA A 392 20.21 -45.57 -25.95
CA ALA A 392 19.28 -45.36 -24.82
C ALA A 392 19.74 -45.57 -23.35
N ARG A 393 19.56 -44.46 -22.61
CA ARG A 393 18.94 -44.28 -21.26
C ARG A 393 19.58 -44.85 -19.98
N LEU A 394 19.50 -43.97 -18.97
CA LEU A 394 19.17 -44.16 -17.54
C LEU A 394 20.26 -43.89 -16.48
N GLN A 395 19.83 -42.99 -15.58
CA GLN A 395 19.97 -42.97 -14.11
C GLN A 395 21.27 -42.51 -13.41
N GLN A 396 21.08 -41.41 -12.67
CA GLN A 396 21.35 -41.24 -11.23
C GLN A 396 22.58 -41.93 -10.63
N ASN A 397 23.48 -41.13 -10.05
CA ASN A 397 23.62 -41.11 -8.58
C ASN A 397 24.47 -39.94 -8.11
N GLY A 398 24.03 -39.33 -7.00
CA GLY A 398 24.78 -38.33 -6.27
C GLY A 398 25.92 -38.95 -5.46
N LYS A 399 26.91 -38.11 -5.13
CA LYS A 399 27.85 -38.33 -4.03
C LYS A 399 27.92 -37.06 -3.20
N ALA A 400 27.60 -37.21 -1.92
CA ALA A 400 27.87 -36.25 -0.86
C ALA A 400 29.24 -36.56 -0.22
N VAL A 401 29.98 -35.50 0.10
CA VAL A 401 31.14 -35.40 1.01
C VAL A 401 31.04 -33.95 1.52
N ALA A 402 30.97 -33.59 2.81
CA ALA A 402 31.80 -33.86 4.00
C ALA A 402 30.94 -33.52 5.27
N GLN A 403 30.97 -34.20 6.43
CA GLN A 403 32.03 -34.26 7.48
C GLN A 403 32.67 -32.89 7.75
N ARG A 404 32.64 -32.27 8.94
CA ARG A 404 32.49 -32.70 10.33
C ARG A 404 31.86 -31.57 11.16
#